data_AF-A0AAW7ADY4-F1
#
_entry.id   AF-A0AAW7ADY4-F1
#
_cell.length_a   1.000
_cell.length_b   1.000
_cell.length_c   1.000
_cell.angle_alpha   90.00
_cell.angle_beta   90.00
_cell.angle_gamma   90.00
#
_symmetry.space_group_name_H-M   'P 1'
#
loop_
_entity.id
_entity.type
_entity.pdbx_description
1 polymer ?
#
loop_
_entity_poly.entity_id
_entity_poly.type
_entity_poly.pdbx_seq_one_letter_code
_entity_poly.pdbx_strand_id
1 'polypeptide(L)'
;PPIVEKLHLEFDGWLGDDLLETFPCFLVSEHLATALVASKLSGYNLEAVELSTSDMFQELKSERCLPRFSWLQITGHTDKDDFSVSEKGILLVSRKAMQLLQKFQLTNADITVYKS
;
A
#
# COMPACT_ATOMS: atom_id res chain seq x y z
N PRO A 1 6.64 -4.72 15.66
CA PRO A 1 5.97 -5.46 14.57
C PRO A 1 6.85 -6.64 14.12
N PRO A 2 6.30 -7.73 13.57
CA PRO A 2 7.10 -8.83 13.03
C PRO A 2 7.93 -8.35 11.84
N ILE A 3 9.12 -8.93 11.65
CA ILE A 3 9.96 -8.70 10.48
C ILE A 3 9.49 -9.65 9.38
N VAL A 4 9.13 -9.11 8.22
CA VAL A 4 8.72 -9.88 7.05
C VAL A 4 9.88 -9.87 6.06
N GLU A 5 10.28 -11.04 5.56
CA GLU A 5 11.35 -11.18 4.55
C GLU A 5 10.78 -11.44 3.15
N LYS A 6 9.61 -12.08 3.09
CA LYS A 6 8.87 -12.38 1.86
C LYS A 6 7.39 -12.18 2.12
N LEU A 7 6.70 -11.57 1.17
CA LEU A 7 5.26 -11.33 1.24
C LEU A 7 4.55 -12.13 0.14
N HIS A 8 3.66 -13.02 0.57
CA HIS A 8 2.67 -13.67 -0.28
C HIS A 8 1.29 -13.25 0.21
N LEU A 9 0.47 -12.70 -0.69
CA LEU A 9 -0.90 -12.32 -0.41
C LEU A 9 -1.86 -13.08 -1.32
N GLU A 10 -2.81 -13.79 -0.72
CA GLU A 10 -3.92 -14.40 -1.41
C GLU A 10 -5.15 -13.48 -1.35
N PHE A 11 -5.74 -13.17 -2.50
CA PHE A 11 -6.93 -12.36 -2.60
C PHE A 11 -8.19 -13.22 -2.66
N ASP A 12 -9.07 -12.97 -1.69
CA ASP A 12 -10.46 -13.45 -1.67
C ASP A 12 -11.43 -12.50 -2.41
N GLY A 13 -11.07 -11.22 -2.44
CA GLY A 13 -11.76 -10.16 -3.15
C GLY A 13 -10.89 -8.89 -3.16
N TRP A 14 -11.19 -7.96 -4.07
CA TRP A 14 -10.51 -6.67 -4.11
C TRP A 14 -11.52 -5.56 -4.42
N LEU A 15 -11.61 -4.58 -3.52
CA LEU A 15 -12.60 -3.50 -3.58
C LEU A 15 -12.19 -2.33 -4.49
N GLY A 16 -11.00 -2.39 -5.12
CA GLY A 16 -10.55 -1.40 -6.09
C GLY A 16 -9.53 -0.39 -5.58
N ASP A 17 -9.14 -0.45 -4.30
CA ASP A 17 -8.16 0.49 -3.74
C ASP A 17 -6.74 0.20 -4.23
N ASP A 18 -5.98 1.28 -4.37
CA ASP A 18 -4.62 1.31 -4.88
C ASP A 18 -3.55 1.18 -3.80
N LEU A 19 -3.93 1.40 -2.55
CA LEU A 19 -3.09 1.19 -1.37
C LEU A 19 -3.82 0.23 -0.45
N LEU A 20 -3.18 -0.90 -0.15
CA LEU A 20 -3.72 -1.94 0.72
C LEU A 20 -2.84 -2.10 1.95
N GLU A 21 -3.46 -2.46 3.07
CA GLU A 21 -2.76 -2.92 4.27
C GLU A 21 -3.01 -4.42 4.47
N THR A 22 -1.94 -5.16 4.71
CA THR A 22 -1.96 -6.51 5.26
C THR A 22 -0.98 -6.54 6.42
N PHE A 23 -1.47 -6.22 7.62
CA PHE A 23 -0.62 -5.94 8.79
C PHE A 23 0.53 -6.97 8.94
N PRO A 24 1.81 -6.51 8.99
CA PRO A 24 2.27 -5.13 9.09
C PRO A 24 2.68 -4.48 7.74
N CYS A 25 2.33 -5.08 6.61
CA CYS A 25 2.79 -4.69 5.28
C CYS A 25 1.78 -3.81 4.54
N PHE A 26 2.29 -3.03 3.58
CA PHE A 26 1.48 -2.24 2.67
C PHE A 26 1.74 -2.67 1.23
N LEU A 27 0.73 -2.63 0.38
CA LEU A 27 0.86 -2.90 -1.05
C LEU A 27 0.36 -1.70 -1.83
N VAL A 28 0.99 -1.42 -2.95
CA VAL A 28 0.54 -0.41 -3.90
C VAL A 28 0.29 -1.03 -5.26
N SER A 29 -0.80 -0.64 -5.92
CA SER A 29 -1.09 -1.08 -7.29
C SER A 29 -0.01 -0.58 -8.26
N GLU A 30 0.14 -1.24 -9.41
CA GLU A 30 1.18 -0.94 -10.40
C GLU A 30 1.20 0.54 -10.85
N HIS A 31 0.04 1.17 -11.02
CA HIS A 31 -0.02 2.58 -11.40
C HIS A 31 0.34 3.52 -10.25
N LEU A 32 -0.01 3.19 -9.00
CA LEU A 32 0.46 3.94 -7.84
C LEU A 32 1.97 3.77 -7.64
N ALA A 33 2.49 2.55 -7.77
CA ALA A 33 3.92 2.27 -7.75
C ALA A 33 4.68 3.10 -8.79
N THR A 34 4.16 3.16 -10.03
CA THR A 34 4.75 3.97 -11.11
C THR A 34 4.80 5.46 -10.76
N ALA A 35 3.72 5.99 -10.17
CA ALA A 35 3.69 7.39 -9.76
C ALA A 35 4.61 7.70 -8.57
N LEU A 36 4.76 6.76 -7.63
CA LEU A 36 5.74 6.87 -6.55
C LEU A 36 7.17 6.92 -7.13
N VAL A 37 7.53 6.01 -8.03
CA VAL A 37 8.85 6.01 -8.71
C VAL A 37 9.11 7.31 -9.48
N ALA A 38 8.10 7.86 -10.16
CA ALA A 38 8.20 9.12 -10.87
C ALA A 38 8.25 10.35 -9.94
N SER A 39 7.98 10.17 -8.64
CA SER A 39 8.01 11.24 -7.64
C SER A 39 9.40 11.44 -7.06
N LYS A 40 9.52 12.37 -6.10
CA LYS A 40 10.73 12.57 -5.29
C LYS A 40 10.48 12.26 -3.81
N LEU A 41 9.48 11.42 -3.52
CA LEU A 41 9.09 11.09 -2.15
C LEU A 41 10.10 10.11 -1.54
N SER A 42 10.34 10.20 -0.23
CA SER A 42 11.29 9.34 0.49
C SER A 42 10.63 8.43 1.52
N GLY A 43 11.41 7.49 2.09
CA GLY A 43 10.96 6.66 3.21
C GLY A 43 10.28 5.35 2.82
N TYR A 44 10.42 4.91 1.57
CA TYR A 44 9.91 3.63 1.13
C TYR A 44 10.85 2.95 0.12
N ASN A 45 10.70 1.64 0.00
CA ASN A 45 11.17 0.82 -1.12
C ASN A 45 9.97 0.12 -1.77
N LEU A 46 10.11 -0.24 -3.05
CA LEU A 46 9.15 -1.08 -3.75
C LEU A 46 9.82 -2.41 -4.05
N GLU A 47 9.22 -3.47 -3.55
CA GLU A 47 9.73 -4.83 -3.69
C GLU A 47 8.70 -5.74 -4.35
N ALA A 48 9.17 -6.87 -4.86
CA ALA A 48 8.30 -7.90 -5.40
C ALA A 48 7.41 -8.50 -4.30
N VAL A 49 6.19 -8.86 -4.68
CA VAL A 49 5.22 -9.56 -3.84
C VAL A 49 4.64 -10.72 -4.63
N GLU A 50 4.49 -11.87 -3.97
CA GLU A 50 3.81 -13.02 -4.56
C GLU A 50 2.30 -12.84 -4.36
N LEU A 51 1.52 -12.97 -5.43
CA LEU A 51 0.06 -12.81 -5.38
C LEU A 51 -0.61 -14.09 -5.87
N SER A 52 -1.63 -14.54 -5.13
CA SER A 52 -2.57 -15.56 -5.58
C SER A 52 -4.00 -15.06 -5.43
N THR A 53 -4.94 -15.80 -6.00
CA THR A 53 -6.39 -15.58 -5.84
C THR A 53 -7.00 -16.89 -5.37
N SER A 54 -7.92 -16.83 -4.41
CA SER A 54 -8.63 -18.02 -3.94
C SER A 54 -9.70 -18.46 -4.94
N ASP A 55 -10.26 -19.65 -4.71
CA ASP A 55 -11.39 -20.16 -5.49
C ASP A 55 -12.60 -19.20 -5.41
N MET A 56 -12.84 -18.60 -4.24
CA MET A 56 -13.92 -17.63 -4.04
C MET A 56 -13.75 -16.39 -4.93
N PHE A 57 -12.51 -15.90 -5.09
CA PHE A 57 -12.23 -14.77 -5.97
C PHE A 57 -12.61 -15.10 -7.43
N GLN A 58 -12.31 -16.32 -7.86
CA GLN A 58 -12.62 -16.80 -9.21
C GLN A 58 -14.13 -16.99 -9.42
N GLU A 59 -14.83 -17.51 -8.41
CA GLU A 59 -16.28 -17.73 -8.43
C GLU A 59 -17.08 -16.42 -8.44
N LEU A 60 -16.63 -15.43 -7.67
CA LEU A 60 -17.28 -14.12 -7.60
C LEU A 60 -17.26 -13.37 -8.95
N LYS A 61 -16.42 -13.81 -9.90
CA LYS A 61 -16.27 -13.20 -11.24
C LYS A 61 -16.34 -11.68 -11.19
N SER A 62 -15.45 -11.09 -10.39
CA SER A 62 -15.33 -9.64 -10.32
C SER A 62 -15.19 -9.07 -11.73
N GLU A 63 -16.00 -8.06 -12.08
CA GLU A 63 -15.85 -7.31 -13.34
C GLU A 63 -14.48 -6.62 -13.42
N ARG A 64 -13.79 -6.48 -12.28
CA ARG A 64 -12.47 -5.86 -12.18
C ARG A 64 -11.39 -6.92 -12.16
N CYS A 65 -10.48 -6.84 -13.13
CA CYS A 65 -9.22 -7.60 -13.09
C CYS A 65 -8.36 -7.11 -11.92
N LEU A 66 -7.85 -8.04 -11.11
CA LEU A 66 -6.88 -7.74 -10.06
C LEU A 66 -5.61 -7.14 -10.71
N PRO A 67 -5.18 -5.92 -10.34
CA PRO A 67 -3.95 -5.35 -10.88
C PRO A 67 -2.74 -6.05 -10.27
N ARG A 68 -1.57 -5.80 -10.86
CA ARG A 68 -0.32 -6.12 -10.20
C ARG A 68 -0.14 -5.19 -9.00
N PHE A 69 0.47 -5.73 -7.95
CA PHE A 69 0.89 -4.95 -6.79
C PHE A 69 2.39 -5.04 -6.60
N SER A 70 2.94 -4.03 -5.92
CA SER A 70 4.28 -4.05 -5.35
C SER A 70 4.18 -3.94 -3.84
N TRP A 71 5.09 -4.60 -3.13
CA TRP A 71 5.21 -4.42 -1.69
C TRP A 71 5.83 -3.06 -1.40
N LEU A 72 5.06 -2.18 -0.76
CA LEU A 72 5.52 -0.90 -0.25
C LEU A 72 6.19 -1.12 1.12
N GLN A 73 7.50 -1.33 1.11
CA GLN A 73 8.28 -1.45 2.34
C GLN A 73 8.59 -0.06 2.88
N ILE A 74 8.10 0.25 4.08
CA ILE A 74 8.34 1.54 4.70
C ILE A 74 9.68 1.51 5.44
N THR A 75 10.58 2.42 5.08
CA THR A 75 11.95 2.51 5.60
C THR A 75 12.24 3.85 6.29
N GLY A 76 11.32 4.81 6.16
CA GLY A 76 11.50 6.17 6.62
C GLY A 76 11.21 6.38 8.10
N HIS A 77 11.66 7.54 8.59
CA HIS A 77 11.46 7.97 9.97
C HIS A 77 10.44 9.11 10.02
N THR A 78 9.60 9.08 11.05
CA THR A 78 8.68 10.19 11.36
C THR A 78 9.49 11.48 11.50
N ASP A 79 8.95 12.58 10.95
CA ASP A 79 9.55 13.93 10.87
C ASP A 79 10.68 14.15 9.86
N LYS A 80 11.19 13.09 9.22
CA LYS A 80 12.26 13.20 8.22
C LYS A 80 11.80 12.83 6.82
N ASP A 81 11.07 11.73 6.70
CA ASP A 81 10.73 11.11 5.42
C ASP A 81 9.26 11.30 5.05
N ASP A 82 8.94 11.12 3.76
CA ASP A 82 7.57 11.27 3.28
C ASP A 82 6.65 10.10 3.65
N PHE A 83 7.24 8.93 3.93
CA PHE A 83 6.58 7.72 4.40
C PHE A 83 7.26 7.22 5.67
N SER A 84 6.49 6.92 6.71
CA SER A 84 6.95 6.23 7.92
C SER A 84 5.83 5.39 8.52
N VAL A 85 6.12 4.61 9.56
CA VAL A 85 5.11 3.83 10.29
C VAL A 85 5.16 4.23 11.76
N SER A 86 3.99 4.49 12.35
CA SER A 86 3.88 4.73 13.79
C SER A 86 4.18 3.47 14.61
N GLU A 87 4.39 3.61 15.91
CA GLU A 87 4.56 2.46 16.82
C GLU A 87 3.37 1.49 16.80
N LYS A 88 2.19 1.97 16.40
CA LYS A 88 0.95 1.18 16.29
C LYS A 88 0.78 0.48 14.94
N GLY A 89 1.76 0.59 14.03
CA GLY A 89 1.66 0.02 12.69
C GLY A 89 0.88 0.88 11.68
N ILE A 90 0.41 2.07 12.07
CA ILE A 90 -0.32 2.96 11.16
C ILE A 90 0.67 3.62 10.20
N LEU A 91 0.36 3.57 8.89
CA LEU A 91 1.09 4.30 7.86
C LEU A 91 0.96 5.81 8.06
N LEU A 92 2.10 6.47 8.24
CA LEU A 92 2.19 7.92 8.30
C LEU A 92 2.75 8.43 6.97
N VAL A 93 2.12 9.47 6.44
CA VAL A 93 2.55 10.10 5.20
C VAL A 93 2.65 11.61 5.36
N SER A 94 3.65 12.22 4.71
CA SER A 94 3.74 13.68 4.67
C SER A 94 2.58 14.27 3.86
N ARG A 95 2.38 15.58 3.98
CA ARG A 95 1.41 16.30 3.15
C ARG A 95 1.69 16.12 1.64
N LYS A 96 2.96 16.06 1.22
CA LYS A 96 3.34 15.90 -0.18
C LYS A 96 2.98 14.50 -0.69
N ALA A 97 3.27 13.47 0.11
CA ALA A 97 2.86 12.11 -0.19
C ALA A 97 1.33 12.00 -0.28
N MET A 98 0.60 12.59 0.68
CA MET A 98 -0.87 12.60 0.65
C MET A 98 -1.44 13.27 -0.61
N GLN A 99 -0.84 14.36 -1.09
CA GLN A 99 -1.25 15.02 -2.34
C GLN A 99 -1.07 14.13 -3.58
N LEU A 100 -0.07 13.24 -3.58
CA LEU A 100 0.08 12.23 -4.63
C LEU A 100 -0.97 11.14 -4.47
N LEU A 101 -1.10 10.60 -3.26
CA LEU A 101 -2.03 9.53 -2.91
C LEU A 101 -3.50 9.87 -3.22
N GLN A 102 -3.92 11.13 -3.05
CA GLN A 102 -5.27 11.60 -3.39
C GLN A 102 -5.63 11.54 -4.87
N LYS A 103 -4.66 11.27 -5.76
CA LYS A 103 -4.89 11.07 -7.19
C LYS A 103 -5.26 9.62 -7.53
N PHE A 104 -5.25 8.72 -6.54
CA PHE A 104 -5.46 7.29 -6.67
C PHE A 104 -6.70 6.83 -5.88
N GLN A 105 -7.12 5.58 -6.07
CA GLN A 105 -8.27 5.01 -5.35
C GLN A 105 -7.88 4.65 -3.91
N LEU A 106 -8.47 5.36 -2.95
CA LEU A 106 -8.32 5.15 -1.50
C LEU A 106 -9.70 5.14 -0.84
N THR A 107 -10.70 4.62 -1.55
CA THR A 107 -12.11 4.77 -1.16
C THR A 107 -12.43 4.03 0.13
N ASN A 108 -11.70 2.95 0.41
CA ASN A 108 -11.92 2.08 1.57
C ASN A 108 -10.87 2.31 2.67
N ALA A 109 -10.05 3.37 2.56
CA ALA A 109 -9.03 3.72 3.54
C ALA A 109 -9.55 4.74 4.57
N ASP A 110 -9.28 4.49 5.85
CA ASP A 110 -9.51 5.46 6.93
C ASP A 110 -8.35 6.46 7.00
N ILE A 111 -8.62 7.70 6.59
CA ILE A 111 -7.60 8.77 6.52
C ILE A 111 -7.89 9.82 7.59
N THR A 112 -6.91 10.10 8.44
CA THR A 112 -7.00 11.14 9.47
C THR A 112 -5.73 11.98 9.57
N VAL A 113 -5.85 13.18 10.13
CA VAL A 113 -4.69 14.03 10.41
C VAL A 113 -4.01 13.50 11.67
N TYR A 114 -2.78 13.02 11.50
CA TYR A 114 -1.95 12.60 12.62
C TYR A 114 -1.54 13.82 13.46
N LYS A 115 -1.82 13.76 14.77
CA LYS A 115 -1.35 14.73 15.76
C LYS A 115 -0.41 13.98 16.71
N SER A 116 0.86 14.37 16.67
CA SER A 116 1.89 13.92 17.62
C SER A 116 1.61 14.43 19.03
#